data_AF-A0A075GNF3-F1
#
_entry.id   AF-A0A075GNF3-F1
#
_cell.length_a   1.000
_cell.length_b   1.000
_cell.length_c   1.000
_cell.angle_alpha   90.00
_cell.angle_beta   90.00
_cell.angle_gamma   90.00
#
_symmetry.space_group_name_H-M   'P 1'
#
loop_
_entity.id
_entity.type
_entity.pdbx_description
1 polymer ?
#
loop_
_entity_poly.entity_id
_entity_poly.type
_entity_poly.pdbx_seq_one_letter_code
_entity_poly.pdbx_strand_id
1 'polypeptide(L)' 'MARPGVVRAQKGVSEGSIVLIKSLKDEAVSVARLSVDSDSLPGMMTGEVAVSRAVIMEPGTYPQSWSKE' A
#
# COMPACT_ATOMS: atom_id res chain seq x y z
N MET A 1 4.83 -1.85 -2.05
CA MET A 1 3.56 -2.49 -1.65
C MET A 1 3.00 -3.23 -2.85
N ALA A 2 2.77 -4.54 -2.72
CA ALA A 2 2.24 -5.37 -3.80
C ALA A 2 0.72 -5.54 -3.70
N ARG A 3 0.09 -5.89 -4.82
CA ARG A 3 -1.37 -6.04 -4.93
C ARG A 3 -2.03 -6.95 -3.89
N PRO A 4 -1.47 -8.11 -3.51
CA PRO A 4 -2.07 -8.97 -2.49
C PRO A 4 -2.18 -8.32 -1.09
N GLY A 5 -1.34 -7.33 -0.80
CA GLY A 5 -1.35 -6.60 0.47
C GLY A 5 -2.38 -5.46 0.55
N VAL A 6 -3.14 -5.21 -0.51
CA VAL A 6 -4.11 -4.09 -0.58
C VAL A 6 -5.52 -4.60 -0.31
N VAL A 7 -6.10 -4.15 0.81
CA VAL A 7 -7.49 -4.48 1.19
C VAL A 7 -8.50 -3.52 0.55
N ARG A 8 -8.20 -2.23 0.55
CA ARG A 8 -9.03 -1.18 -0.05
C ARG A 8 -8.18 0.00 -0.50
N ALA A 9 -8.68 0.75 -1.49
CA ALA A 9 -8.09 2.01 -1.94
C ALA A 9 -9.20 3.02 -2.26
N GLN A 10 -8.88 4.30 -2.18
CA GLN A 10 -9.77 5.37 -2.64
C GLN A 10 -9.84 5.33 -4.18
N LYS A 11 -11.04 5.48 -4.75
CA LYS A 11 -11.27 5.52 -6.20
C LYS A 11 -10.86 6.87 -6.79
N GLY A 12 -10.56 6.88 -8.09
CA GLY A 12 -10.23 8.09 -8.86
C GLY A 12 -8.88 8.71 -8.50
N VAL A 13 -7.94 7.96 -7.93
CA VAL A 13 -6.59 8.42 -7.66
C VAL A 13 -5.67 7.95 -8.77
N SER A 14 -5.08 8.90 -9.49
CA SER A 14 -4.21 8.61 -10.62
C SER A 14 -2.84 8.09 -10.19
N GLU A 15 -2.21 7.32 -11.08
CA GLU A 15 -0.80 6.95 -11.00
C GLU A 15 0.08 8.17 -10.68
N GLY A 16 1.13 7.94 -9.87
CA GLY A 16 2.10 8.95 -9.52
C GLY A 16 1.68 9.85 -8.35
N SER A 17 0.42 9.80 -7.94
CA SER A 17 -0.10 10.51 -6.77
C SER A 17 0.57 10.06 -5.48
N ILE A 18 0.73 10.99 -4.54
CA ILE A 18 1.20 10.69 -3.19
C ILE A 18 0.00 10.30 -2.33
N VAL A 19 0.08 9.13 -1.71
CA VAL A 19 -0.99 8.55 -0.89
C VAL A 19 -0.47 8.14 0.48
N LEU A 20 -1.38 8.13 1.45
CA LEU A 20 -1.13 7.60 2.79
C LEU A 20 -1.54 6.12 2.84
N ILE A 21 -0.61 5.27 3.21
CA ILE A 21 -0.88 3.86 3.52
C ILE A 21 -1.30 3.78 4.98
N LYS A 22 -2.48 3.20 5.21
CA LYS A 22 -3.05 3.01 6.54
C LYS A 22 -3.27 1.55 6.87
N SER A 23 -3.20 1.21 8.16
CA SER A 23 -3.66 -0.07 8.67
C SER A 23 -5.20 -0.15 8.59
N LEU A 24 -5.77 -1.35 8.77
CA LEU A 24 -7.22 -1.50 8.90
C LEU A 24 -7.79 -0.85 10.17
N LYS A 25 -6.92 -0.49 11.13
CA LYS A 25 -7.27 0.26 12.34
C LYS A 25 -7.14 1.78 12.16
N ASP A 26 -6.94 2.25 10.92
CA ASP A 26 -6.77 3.65 10.55
C ASP A 26 -5.46 4.31 11.02
N GLU A 27 -4.45 3.50 11.37
CA GLU A 27 -3.13 4.01 11.75
C GLU A 27 -2.29 4.33 10.51
N ALA A 28 -1.56 5.45 10.53
CA ALA A 28 -0.64 5.83 9.47
C ALA A 28 0.61 4.94 9.47
N VAL A 29 0.80 4.16 8.41
CA VAL A 29 1.96 3.26 8.27
C VAL A 29 3.09 3.96 7.50
N SER A 30 2.78 4.50 6.32
CA SER A 30 3.77 5.13 5.45
C SER A 30 3.12 6.08 4.44
N VAL A 31 3.93 6.97 3.88
CA VAL A 31 3.59 7.76 2.70
C VAL A 31 4.22 7.08 1.49
N ALA A 32 3.42 6.88 0.43
CA ALA A 32 3.84 6.16 -0.76
C ALA A 32 3.40 6.88 -2.04
N ARG A 33 4.09 6.60 -3.14
CA ARG A 33 3.68 7.00 -4.48
C ARG A 33 2.94 5.85 -5.14
N LEU A 34 1.76 6.08 -5.68
CA LEU A 34 1.06 5.08 -6.49
C LEU A 34 1.82 4.81 -7.79
N SER A 35 1.99 3.53 -8.11
CA SER A 35 2.59 3.06 -9.38
C SER A 35 1.52 2.71 -10.42
N VAL A 36 0.25 2.72 -10.04
CA VAL A 36 -0.90 2.42 -10.90
C VAL A 36 -2.10 3.29 -10.51
N ASP A 37 -3.05 3.47 -11.43
CA ASP A 37 -4.35 4.09 -11.11
C ASP A 37 -5.13 3.24 -10.11
N SER A 38 -5.75 3.87 -9.11
CA SER A 38 -6.53 3.19 -8.08
C SER A 38 -7.66 2.32 -8.65
N ASP A 39 -8.22 2.74 -9.79
CA ASP A 39 -9.38 2.12 -10.41
C ASP A 39 -9.00 0.84 -11.17
N SER A 40 -7.70 0.64 -11.45
CA SER A 40 -7.18 -0.58 -12.05
C SER A 40 -6.98 -1.73 -11.05
N LEU A 41 -6.92 -1.41 -9.75
CA LEU A 41 -6.65 -2.39 -8.67
C LEU A 41 -7.59 -3.60 -8.66
N PRO A 42 -8.91 -3.50 -8.90
CA PRO A 42 -9.80 -4.66 -8.91
C PRO A 42 -9.42 -5.72 -9.95
N GLY A 43 -8.82 -5.33 -11.08
CA GLY A 43 -8.39 -6.24 -12.15
C GLY A 43 -6.99 -6.83 -11.97
N MET A 44 -6.20 -6.32 -11.01
CA MET A 44 -4.83 -6.78 -10.77
C MET A 44 -4.81 -7.99 -9.82
N MET A 45 -4.08 -9.04 -10.21
CA MET A 45 -3.79 -10.20 -9.35
C MET A 45 -2.39 -10.12 -8.72
N THR A 46 -1.43 -9.52 -9.42
CA THR A 46 -0.03 -9.38 -9.01
C THR A 46 0.49 -7.99 -9.36
N GLY A 47 1.72 -7.68 -8.96
CA GLY A 47 2.40 -6.43 -9.31
C GLY A 47 2.55 -5.45 -8.16
N GLU A 48 3.37 -4.43 -8.39
CA GLU A 48 3.60 -3.33 -7.47
C GLU A 48 2.48 -2.29 -7.60
N VAL A 49 1.86 -1.94 -6.48
CA VAL A 49 0.80 -0.94 -6.42
C VAL A 49 1.34 0.42 -6.01
N ALA A 50 2.29 0.45 -5.07
CA ALA A 50 2.85 1.69 -4.56
C ALA A 50 4.27 1.51 -4.03
N VAL A 51 5.09 2.54 -4.21
CA VAL A 51 6.46 2.63 -3.68
C VAL A 51 6.47 3.54 -2.47
N SER A 52 6.88 3.01 -1.31
CA SER A 52 7.01 3.79 -0.07
C SER A 52 8.09 4.87 -0.23
N ARG A 53 7.76 6.11 0.12
CA ARG A 53 8.69 7.25 0.14
C ARG A 53 9.27 7.46 1.53
N ALA A 54 8.42 7.37 2.55
CA ALA A 54 8.81 7.51 3.94
C ALA A 54 7.91 6.62 4.80
N VAL A 55 8.51 5.87 5.72
CA VAL A 55 7.79 5.04 6.69
C VAL A 55 7.64 5.86 7.96
N ILE A 56 6.41 5.96 8.46
CA ILE A 56 6.08 6.72 9.68
C ILE A 56 6.03 5.78 10.89
N MET A 57 5.51 4.57 10.70
CA MET A 57 5.33 3.60 11.77
C MET A 57 6.64 2.97 12.22
N GLU A 58 6.81 2.84 13.53
CA GLU A 58 7.98 2.18 14.12
C GLU A 58 8.07 0.70 13.71
N PRO A 59 9.27 0.19 13.39
CA PRO A 59 9.46 -1.23 13.15
C PRO A 59 9.09 -2.07 14.37
N GLY A 60 8.39 -3.20 14.17
CA GLY A 60 8.01 -4.11 15.25
C GLY A 60 6.60 -3.90 15.83
N THR A 61 5.92 -2.79 15.50
CA THR A 61 4.51 -2.55 15.88
C THR A 61 3.58 -3.65 15.37
N TYR A 62 3.87 -4.17 14.17
CA TYR A 62 3.22 -5.36 13.63
C TYR A 62 4.24 -6.50 13.47
N PRO A 63 3.93 -7.71 13.95
CA PRO A 63 4.83 -8.85 13.78
C PRO A 63 4.96 -9.20 12.28
N GLN A 64 6.14 -9.70 11.91
CA GLN A 64 6.41 -10.13 10.55
C GLN A 64 5.61 -11.40 10.22
N SER A 65 4.63 -11.29 9.31
CA SER A 65 3.82 -12.44 8.88
C SER A 65 4.23 -13.06 7.55
N TRP A 66 5.25 -12.51 6.86
CA TRP A 66 5.74 -13.10 5.61
C TRP A 66 6.80 -14.18 5.88
N SER A 67 6.59 -15.35 5.28
CA SER A 67 7.58 -16.43 5.25
C SER A 67 8.75 -16.05 4.34
N LYS A 68 9.98 -16.42 4.73
CA LYS A 68 11.22 -16.19 3.95
C LYS A 68 11.59 -17.36 3.04
N GLU A 69 10.65 -18.28 2.78
CA GLU A 69 10.90 -19.47 1.96
C GLU A 69 11.02 -19.12 0.47
#